data_AF-A0AAN8A0Q4-F1
#
_entry.id   AF-A0AAN8A0Q4-F1
#
_cell.length_a   1.000
_cell.length_b   1.000
_cell.length_c   1.000
_cell.angle_alpha   90.00
_cell.angle_beta   90.00
_cell.angle_gamma   90.00
#
_symmetry.space_group_name_H-M   'P 1'
#
loop_
_entity.id
_entity.type
_entity.pdbx_description
1 polymer ?
#
loop_
_entity_poly.entity_id
_entity_poly.type
_entity_poly.pdbx_seq_one_letter_code
_entity_poly.pdbx_strand_id
1 'polypeptide(L)'
;MAVAGFSNWTANFIIGMCFPSVADATGPYVFLIFAALLIFFLIFTFFLVPETRGKTFDQIAANFQQRSSGMMDMDLDLDMDLDKPSTELDYLGEESNH
;
A
#
# COMPACT_ATOMS: atom_id res chain seq x y z
N MET A 1 3.38 1.22 13.96
CA MET A 1 2.71 1.51 15.25
C MET A 1 2.97 2.92 15.75
N ALA A 2 4.23 3.40 15.81
CA ALA A 2 4.55 4.72 16.38
C ALA A 2 3.84 5.91 15.71
N VAL A 3 3.82 5.97 14.37
CA VAL A 3 3.21 7.08 13.62
C VAL A 3 1.68 7.13 13.80
N ALA A 4 1.02 5.97 13.80
CA ALA A 4 -0.42 5.86 14.04
C ALA A 4 -0.79 6.29 15.47
N GLY A 5 0.00 5.87 16.47
CA GLY A 5 -0.18 6.32 17.85
C GLY A 5 0.04 7.82 17.99
N PHE A 6 1.16 8.33 17.48
CA PHE A 6 1.48 9.76 17.54
C PHE A 6 0.40 10.61 16.89
N SER A 7 -0.03 10.28 15.67
CA SER A 7 -1.10 11.01 14.97
C SER A 7 -2.42 10.99 15.74
N ASN A 8 -2.79 9.87 16.39
CA ASN A 8 -3.98 9.82 17.24
C ASN A 8 -3.88 10.77 18.44
N TRP A 9 -2.76 10.75 19.16
CA TRP A 9 -2.52 11.63 20.31
C TRP A 9 -2.46 13.11 19.89
N THR A 10 -1.84 13.43 18.76
CA THR A 10 -1.82 14.78 18.20
C THR A 10 -3.22 15.25 17.83
N ALA A 11 -4.04 14.41 17.19
CA ALA A 11 -5.42 14.75 16.86
C ALA A 11 -6.24 15.03 18.12
N ASN A 12 -6.10 14.21 19.17
CA ASN A 12 -6.75 14.44 20.46
C ASN A 12 -6.32 15.75 21.11
N PHE A 13 -5.03 16.10 21.03
CA PHE A 13 -4.52 17.38 21.53
C PHE A 13 -5.11 18.58 20.78
N ILE A 14 -5.17 18.51 19.45
CA ILE A 14 -5.76 19.56 18.61
C ILE A 14 -7.25 19.74 18.94
N ILE A 15 -8.00 18.64 19.03
CA ILE A 15 -9.43 18.71 19.41
C ILE A 15 -9.56 19.32 20.81
N GLY A 16 -8.74 18.91 21.78
CA GLY A 16 -8.76 19.47 23.13
C GLY A 16 -8.48 20.97 23.19
N MET A 17 -7.55 21.47 22.36
CA MET A 17 -7.26 22.91 22.28
C MET A 17 -8.30 23.71 21.48
N CYS A 18 -8.83 23.15 20.40
CA CYS A 18 -9.80 23.83 19.54
C CYS A 18 -11.21 23.80 20.10
N PHE A 19 -11.59 22.75 20.85
CA PHE A 19 -12.95 22.55 21.35
C PHE A 19 -13.50 23.74 22.15
N PRO A 20 -12.77 24.36 23.09
CA PRO A 20 -13.27 25.54 23.81
C PRO A 20 -13.61 26.70 22.87
N SER A 21 -12.77 26.97 21.88
CA SER A 21 -12.96 28.06 20.92
C SER A 21 -14.14 27.80 19.98
N VAL A 22 -14.30 26.55 19.55
CA VAL A 22 -15.44 26.12 18.72
C VAL A 22 -16.74 26.10 19.52
N ALA A 23 -16.70 25.67 20.77
CA ALA A 23 -17.87 25.67 21.65
C ALA A 23 -18.38 27.09 21.93
N ASP A 24 -17.46 28.04 22.15
CA ASP A 24 -17.80 29.45 22.38
C ASP A 24 -18.39 30.12 21.12
N ALA A 25 -17.83 29.83 19.95
CA ALA A 25 -18.31 30.38 18.69
C ALA A 25 -19.66 29.80 18.21
N THR A 26 -19.96 28.54 18.53
CA THR A 26 -21.06 27.79 17.88
C THR A 26 -22.16 27.33 18.84
N GLY A 27 -21.95 27.39 20.16
CA GLY A 27 -22.92 26.94 21.16
C GLY A 27 -23.44 25.51 20.87
N PRO A 28 -24.77 25.28 20.83
CA PRO A 28 -25.33 23.94 20.59
C PRO A 28 -25.09 23.39 19.17
N TYR A 29 -24.66 24.22 18.22
CA TYR A 29 -24.36 23.77 16.84
C TYR A 29 -23.00 23.06 16.71
N VAL A 30 -22.22 22.96 17.79
CA VAL A 30 -20.93 22.24 17.80
C VAL A 30 -21.05 20.78 17.30
N PHE A 31 -22.19 20.13 17.55
CA PHE A 31 -22.46 18.77 17.08
C PHE A 31 -22.51 18.66 15.54
N LEU A 32 -22.90 19.72 14.83
CA LEU A 32 -22.90 19.73 13.36
C LEU A 32 -21.48 19.72 12.79
N ILE A 33 -20.53 20.36 13.47
CA ILE A 33 -19.12 20.36 13.07
C ILE A 33 -18.55 18.94 13.22
N PHE A 34 -18.84 18.26 14.33
CA PHE A 34 -18.47 16.86 14.50
C PHE A 34 -19.15 15.94 13.48
N ALA A 35 -20.44 16.18 13.17
CA ALA A 35 -21.14 15.42 12.13
C ALA A 35 -20.49 15.59 10.75
N ALA A 36 -20.10 16.82 10.37
CA ALA A 36 -19.40 17.09 9.13
C ALA A 36 -18.02 16.39 9.08
N LEU A 37 -17.26 16.45 10.17
CA LEU A 37 -15.98 15.73 10.28
C LEU A 37 -16.17 14.20 10.17
N LEU A 38 -17.20 13.65 10.82
CA LEU A 38 -17.53 12.22 10.72
C LEU A 38 -17.89 11.82 9.29
N ILE A 39 -18.70 12.61 8.58
CA ILE A 39 -19.03 12.35 7.17
C ILE A 39 -17.77 12.40 6.31
N PHE A 40 -16.89 13.38 6.53
CA PHE A 40 -15.61 13.47 5.82
C PHE A 40 -14.75 12.21 6.06
N PHE A 41 -14.59 11.78 7.31
CA PHE A 41 -13.84 10.56 7.63
C PHE A 41 -14.51 9.29 7.10
N LEU A 42 -15.84 9.25 7.06
CA LEU A 42 -16.60 8.14 6.49
C LEU A 42 -16.30 8.00 4.99
N ILE A 43 -16.38 9.11 4.24
CA ILE A 43 -16.06 9.15 2.81
C ILE A 43 -14.61 8.73 2.60
N PHE A 44 -13.67 9.31 3.34
CA PHE A 44 -12.26 8.94 3.26
C PHE A 44 -12.05 7.45 3.51
N THR A 45 -12.64 6.91 4.58
CA THR A 45 -12.50 5.49 4.94
C THR A 45 -13.07 4.59 3.85
N PHE A 46 -14.24 4.94 3.31
CA PHE A 46 -14.89 4.14 2.27
C PHE A 46 -14.07 4.05 0.97
N PHE A 47 -13.44 5.13 0.53
CA PHE A 47 -12.68 5.14 -0.73
C PHE A 47 -11.22 4.72 -0.58
N LEU A 48 -10.56 5.10 0.53
CA LEU A 48 -9.10 4.92 0.68
C LEU A 48 -8.71 3.70 1.49
N VAL A 49 -9.58 3.16 2.36
CA VAL A 49 -9.24 2.01 3.22
C VAL A 49 -9.76 0.73 2.57
N PRO A 50 -8.89 -0.09 1.96
CA PRO A 50 -9.30 -1.37 1.41
C PRO A 50 -9.74 -2.31 2.55
N GLU A 51 -10.77 -3.11 2.30
CA GLU A 51 -11.24 -4.09 3.28
C GLU A 51 -10.12 -5.12 3.59
N THR A 52 -9.65 -5.11 4.84
CA THR A 52 -8.58 -5.97 5.37
C THR A 52 -9.11 -7.26 5.99
N ARG A 53 -10.43 -7.46 6.04
CA ARG A 53 -11.07 -8.60 6.70
C ARG A 53 -10.81 -9.89 5.91
N GLY A 54 -10.28 -10.92 6.60
CA GLY A 54 -10.10 -12.26 6.03
C GLY A 54 -8.89 -12.45 5.10
N LYS A 55 -8.02 -11.44 4.94
CA LYS A 55 -6.78 -11.54 4.16
C LYS A 55 -5.58 -11.76 5.08
N THR A 56 -4.62 -12.57 4.64
CA THR A 56 -3.33 -12.70 5.33
C THR A 56 -2.49 -11.44 5.12
N PHE A 57 -1.53 -11.18 6.01
CA PHE A 57 -0.63 -10.02 5.88
C PHE A 57 0.09 -9.97 4.53
N ASP A 58 0.54 -11.12 4.02
CA ASP A 58 1.17 -11.22 2.69
C ASP A 58 0.23 -10.80 1.55
N GLN A 59 -1.05 -11.20 1.61
CA GLN A 59 -2.04 -10.79 0.59
C GLN A 59 -2.32 -9.29 0.64
N ILE A 60 -2.29 -8.68 1.83
CA ILE A 60 -2.46 -7.23 2.00
C ILE A 60 -1.23 -6.51 1.43
N ALA A 61 -0.01 -6.96 1.76
CA ALA A 61 1.23 -6.38 1.24
C ALA A 61 1.31 -6.47 -0.30
N ALA A 62 0.95 -7.61 -0.88
CA ALA A 62 0.93 -7.80 -2.33
C ALA A 62 -0.09 -6.88 -3.04
N ASN A 63 -1.27 -6.65 -2.44
CA ASN A 63 -2.27 -5.70 -2.98
C ASN A 63 -1.75 -4.25 -2.98
N PHE A 64 -0.98 -3.86 -1.97
CA PHE A 64 -0.35 -2.53 -1.92
C PHE A 64 0.84 -2.41 -2.90
N GLN A 65 1.58 -3.49 -3.15
CA GLN A 65 2.66 -3.53 -4.16
C GLN A 65 2.13 -3.47 -5.60
N GLN A 66 1.07 -4.21 -5.94
CA GLN A 66 0.47 -4.17 -7.29
C GLN A 66 -0.08 -2.80 -7.67
N ARG A 67 -0.56 -1.99 -6.70
CA ARG A 67 -0.95 -0.59 -6.94
C ARG A 67 0.24 0.31 -7.32
N SER A 68 1.48 -0.10 -7.06
CA SER A 68 2.70 0.64 -7.37
C SER A 68 3.43 0.15 -8.63
N SER A 69 3.16 -1.08 -9.09
CA SER A 69 3.98 -1.75 -10.13
C SER A 69 3.42 -1.73 -11.55
N GLY A 70 2.31 -1.02 -11.81
CA GLY A 70 1.75 -0.89 -13.16
C GLY A 70 2.61 -0.18 -14.21
N MET A 71 3.87 0.17 -13.89
CA MET A 71 4.79 0.90 -14.76
C MET A 71 6.07 0.14 -15.12
N MET A 72 6.36 -1.06 -14.57
CA MET A 72 7.69 -1.69 -14.75
C MET A 72 7.73 -2.99 -15.57
N ASP A 73 6.60 -3.56 -15.98
CA ASP A 73 6.59 -4.86 -16.69
C ASP A 73 6.74 -4.75 -18.22
N MET A 74 7.04 -3.59 -18.79
CA MET A 74 7.20 -3.46 -20.26
C MET A 74 8.63 -3.71 -20.76
N ASP A 75 9.61 -3.93 -19.88
CA ASP A 75 11.03 -4.01 -20.25
C ASP A 75 11.65 -5.43 -20.17
N LEU A 76 10.91 -6.47 -19.74
CA LEU A 76 11.45 -7.82 -19.51
C LEU A 76 11.14 -8.87 -20.60
N ASP A 77 10.35 -8.53 -21.61
CA ASP A 77 10.01 -9.44 -22.72
C ASP A 77 10.95 -9.33 -23.94
N LEU A 78 11.98 -8.47 -23.90
CA LEU A 78 12.83 -8.17 -25.05
C LEU A 78 14.22 -8.84 -25.08
N ASP A 79 14.55 -9.74 -24.13
CA ASP A 79 15.89 -10.38 -24.05
C ASP A 79 15.87 -11.92 -24.13
N MET A 80 14.77 -12.52 -24.62
CA MET A 80 14.58 -13.98 -24.58
C MET A 80 14.74 -14.69 -25.94
N ASP A 81 15.63 -14.25 -26.84
CA ASP A 81 15.73 -14.90 -28.16
C ASP A 81 17.09 -14.99 -28.88
N LEU A 82 18.26 -14.68 -28.30
CA LEU A 82 19.49 -14.79 -29.13
C LEU A 82 20.83 -15.06 -28.42
N ASP A 83 21.00 -16.19 -27.70
CA ASP A 83 22.34 -16.82 -27.55
C ASP A 83 22.27 -18.31 -27.12
N LYS A 84 21.84 -19.20 -28.02
CA LYS A 84 22.17 -20.63 -27.93
C LYS A 84 23.05 -21.03 -29.12
N PRO A 85 24.39 -21.00 -28.98
CA PRO A 85 25.28 -21.76 -29.85
C PRO A 85 25.40 -23.22 -29.36
N SER A 86 25.03 -24.13 -30.24
CA SER A 86 24.80 -25.57 -30.05
C SER A 86 26.06 -26.46 -30.01
N THR A 87 27.05 -26.22 -29.15
CA THR A 87 28.38 -26.83 -29.37
C THR A 87 29.11 -27.47 -28.17
N GLU A 88 28.46 -28.24 -27.29
CA GLU A 88 29.21 -29.06 -26.29
C GLU A 88 28.58 -30.44 -25.99
N LEU A 89 28.15 -31.18 -27.02
CA LEU A 89 27.71 -32.58 -26.85
C LEU A 89 28.44 -33.60 -27.76
N ASP A 90 29.43 -33.18 -28.55
CA ASP A 90 30.29 -34.06 -29.36
C ASP A 90 31.59 -34.52 -28.63
N TYR A 91 31.80 -34.10 -27.38
CA TYR A 91 33.03 -34.43 -26.62
C TYR A 91 33.00 -35.80 -25.90
N LEU A 92 31.94 -36.60 -26.07
CA LEU A 92 31.82 -37.93 -25.42
C LEU A 92 31.84 -39.09 -26.45
N GLY A 93 32.68 -38.98 -27.48
CA GLY A 93 32.73 -39.92 -28.60
C GLY A 93 34.03 -40.70 -28.85
N GLU A 94 35.17 -40.31 -28.28
CA GLU A 94 36.45 -41.02 -28.49
C GLU A 94 37.36 -40.86 -27.27
N GLU A 95 37.51 -41.94 -26.48
CA GLU A 95 38.77 -42.45 -25.92
C GLU A 95 38.45 -43.72 -25.09
N SER A 96 37.72 -44.65 -25.73
CA SER A 96 37.61 -46.04 -25.29
C SER A 96 38.21 -46.94 -26.37
N ASN A 97 39.49 -46.76 -26.72
CA ASN A 97 40.29 -47.79 -27.41
C ASN A 97 41.80 -47.49 -27.42
N HIS A 98 42.52 -47.74 -26.31
CA HIS A 98 43.81 -48.46 -26.32
C HIS A 98 44.28 -48.82 -24.91
#